data_AF-A0A847VUS6-F1
#
_entry.id   AF-A0A847VUS6-F1
#
_cell.length_a   1.000
_cell.length_b   1.000
_cell.length_c   1.000
_cell.angle_alpha   90.00
_cell.angle_beta   90.00
_cell.angle_gamma   90.00
#
_symmetry.space_group_name_H-M   'P 1'
#
loop_
_entity.id
_entity.type
_entity.pdbx_description
1 polymer ?
#
loop_
_entity_poly.entity_id
_entity_poly.type
_entity_poly.pdbx_seq_one_letter_code
_entity_poly.pdbx_strand_id
1 'polypeptide(L)' 'PEIDYKVLKHITDRILSEVDGVCRVLYDLSPKPIATIEWE' A
#
# COMPACT_ATOMS: atom_id res chain seq x y z
N PRO A 1 -5.39 -12.18 6.95
CA PRO A 1 -6.46 -12.04 5.94
C PRO A 1 -5.93 -11.33 4.70
N GLU A 2 -6.22 -11.86 3.52
CA GLU A 2 -5.84 -11.22 2.26
C GLU A 2 -6.81 -10.09 1.93
N ILE A 3 -6.30 -8.99 1.40
CA ILE A 3 -7.11 -7.87 0.90
C ILE A 3 -7.44 -8.15 -0.57
N ASP A 4 -8.68 -7.91 -0.99
CA ASP A 4 -9.10 -8.06 -2.39
C ASP A 4 -8.24 -7.16 -3.31
N TYR A 5 -7.67 -7.75 -4.34
CA TYR A 5 -6.85 -7.07 -5.34
C TYR A 5 -7.58 -5.88 -5.99
N LYS A 6 -8.91 -5.93 -6.14
CA LYS A 6 -9.71 -4.81 -6.66
C LYS A 6 -9.60 -3.57 -5.77
N VAL A 7 -9.56 -3.75 -4.45
CA VAL A 7 -9.41 -2.65 -3.49
C VAL A 7 -8.02 -2.04 -3.62
N LEU A 8 -6.98 -2.87 -3.68
CA LEU A 8 -5.59 -2.42 -3.84
C LEU A 8 -5.41 -1.62 -5.15
N LYS A 9 -6.01 -2.09 -6.25
CA LYS A 9 -5.98 -1.38 -7.54
C LYS A 9 -6.68 -0.03 -7.47
N HIS A 10 -7.88 0.01 -6.86
CA HIS A 10 -8.62 1.26 -6.70
C HIS A 10 -7.84 2.32 -5.90
N ILE A 11 -7.20 1.92 -4.79
CA ILE A 11 -6.35 2.82 -3.98
C ILE A 11 -5.14 3.29 -4.79
N THR A 12 -4.48 2.39 -5.52
CA THR A 12 -3.32 2.72 -6.36
C THR A 12 -3.68 3.74 -7.43
N ASP A 13 -4.77 3.52 -8.17
CA ASP A 13 -5.22 4.41 -9.24
C ASP A 13 -5.51 5.82 -8.69
N ARG A 14 -6.19 5.92 -7.54
CA ARG A 14 -6.47 7.20 -6.89
C ARG A 14 -5.20 7.94 -6.50
N ILE A 15 -4.29 7.31 -5.74
CA ILE A 15 -3.06 7.96 -5.27
C ILE A 15 -2.23 8.47 -6.45
N LEU A 16 -2.04 7.65 -7.49
CA LEU A 16 -1.25 8.03 -8.66
C LEU A 16 -1.90 9.15 -9.49
N SER A 17 -3.23 9.29 -9.44
CA SER A 17 -3.96 10.35 -10.16
C SER A 17 -4.15 11.64 -9.35
N GLU A 18 -4.26 11.54 -8.02
CA GLU A 18 -4.66 12.64 -7.13
C GLU A 18 -3.45 13.31 -6.46
N VAL A 19 -2.28 12.64 -6.38
CA VAL A 19 -1.11 13.14 -5.65
C VAL A 19 0.07 13.37 -6.58
N ASP A 20 0.33 14.63 -6.90
CA ASP A 20 1.45 15.03 -7.76
C ASP A 20 2.80 14.59 -7.19
N GLY A 21 3.65 14.06 -8.07
CA GLY A 21 5.00 13.61 -7.72
C GLY A 21 5.09 12.20 -7.13
N VAL A 22 3.97 11.53 -6.85
CA VAL A 22 3.95 10.12 -6.45
C VAL A 22 3.92 9.21 -7.67
N CYS A 23 4.96 8.40 -7.84
CA CYS A 23 5.10 7.51 -9.01
C CYS A 23 4.90 6.02 -8.69
N ARG A 24 4.73 5.66 -7.41
CA ARG A 24 4.59 4.26 -6.97
C ARG A 24 3.87 4.15 -5.63
N VAL A 25 3.05 3.12 -5.51
CA VAL A 25 2.36 2.72 -4.27
C VAL A 25 2.76 1.28 -3.94
N LEU A 26 2.96 0.98 -2.66
CA LEU A 26 3.34 -0.36 -2.16
C LEU A 26 2.38 -0.77 -1.04
N TYR A 27 2.18 -2.08 -0.88
CA TYR A 27 1.48 -2.68 0.26
C TYR A 27 2.45 -3.60 1.00
N ASP A 28 2.73 -3.30 2.26
CA ASP A 28 3.67 -4.06 3.07
C ASP A 28 3.05 -5.37 3.57
N LEU A 29 3.76 -6.46 3.35
CA LEU A 29 3.37 -7.82 3.73
C LEU A 29 4.27 -8.40 4.83
N SER A 30 5.16 -7.59 5.39
CA SER A 30 6.11 -8.01 6.42
C SER A 30 5.36 -8.37 7.71
N PRO A 31 5.46 -9.62 8.19
CA PRO A 31 4.72 -10.03 9.38
C PRO A 31 5.45 -9.58 10.65
N LYS A 32 4.68 -9.28 11.70
CA LYS A 32 5.20 -9.30 13.07
C LYS A 32 5.50 -10.76 13.45
N PRO A 33 6.69 -11.12 13.97
CA PRO A 33 7.65 -10.26 14.69
C PRO A 33 8.83 -9.72 13.86
N ILE A 34 8.92 -10.03 12.57
CA ILE A 34 10.07 -9.69 11.73
C ILE A 34 10.09 -8.17 11.45
N ALA A 35 8.91 -7.56 11.38
CA ALA A 35 8.71 -6.12 11.31
C ALA A 35 7.80 -5.61 12.43
N THR A 36 7.81 -4.28 12.63
CA THR A 36 6.85 -3.55 13.46
C THR A 36 5.64 -3.08 12.64
N ILE A 37 4.58 -2.61 13.32
CA ILE A 37 3.41 -2.04 12.63
C ILE A 37 3.79 -0.71 11.98
N GLU A 38 4.44 0.17 12.74
CA GLU A 38 5.01 1.42 12.24
C GLU A 38 6.35 1.18 11.55
N TRP A 39 6.75 2.13 10.72
CA TRP A 39 8.02 2.08 9.97
C TRP A 39 9.22 2.64 10.74
N GLU A 40 9.00 3.50 11.75
CA GLU A 40 10.02 4.15 12.59
C GLU A 40 9.54 4.30 14.04
#